data_AF-A0A2G6JB71-F1
#
_entry.id   AF-A0A2G6JB71-F1
#
_cell.length_a   1.000
_cell.length_b   1.000
_cell.length_c   1.000
_cell.angle_alpha   90.00
_cell.angle_beta   90.00
_cell.angle_gamma   90.00
#
_symmetry.space_group_name_H-M   'P 1'
#
loop_
_entity.id
_entity.type
_entity.pdbx_description
1 polymer ?
#
loop_
_entity_poly.entity_id
_entity_poly.type
_entity_poly.pdbx_seq_one_letter_code
_entity_poly.pdbx_strand_id
1 'polypeptide(L)'
;MPQRVDYEAIPSTRYDQYVFKLRNVLNQLAGGPVRFKTLRDFLRKQGMWDRDKAPTVFSIIDVSWDKKSVAVGKFAKRLANASDEDFQRLLFDRLRELNILLVKYVLEALDVEAGGRLHSVHELYRMITSYVYPGDYITLPSFQAWIDWMAATGFIKLVGIRWALSDKGIAELVELKAMDVEEILEDLADEDDEDDEDDDEGFGLGDSGAPSGGGSGDDFGFDDEDLFADLPPEPPVPSPDEIAAAEAAFGDEFEDVPGTNDALPAATEPRRPRPAAPARVGAPSLSQAPAAASAAAVSGVHAPLALRGWPTVATVSIEDADTAALAARITGWYQALSAWPAYEAPRLGVEVAEGASELALLVELGVLAVLVEGLPVQPQVFAFVRRLRATTFFASLGYGEGLEECLDAMEKTGQEPWARALFERLVHARFIARRASMKLDLMPSLRAAEDGPAAIALLREHLLGTHWVEAPFWVARELIRLGLLDGDVVGSVAAVPTRRLITNAQRVGLTARTELHDFDAILALAQQVAGLFGAEAGYGAALERLDDALGLRLPS
;
A
#
# COMPACT_ATOMS: atom_id res chain seq x y z
N MET A 1 -1.78 11.45 34.23
CA MET A 1 -2.43 11.51 32.89
C MET A 1 -2.69 10.09 32.45
N PRO A 2 -3.92 9.67 32.13
CA PRO A 2 -4.18 8.26 31.83
C PRO A 2 -3.36 7.80 30.62
N GLN A 3 -2.59 6.72 30.80
CA GLN A 3 -1.82 6.11 29.72
C GLN A 3 -2.76 5.35 28.80
N ARG A 4 -3.15 5.98 27.69
CA ARG A 4 -4.01 5.33 26.71
C ARG A 4 -3.28 4.14 26.07
N VAL A 5 -3.89 2.96 26.13
CA VAL A 5 -3.42 1.72 25.50
C VAL A 5 -4.37 1.14 24.45
N ASP A 6 -5.59 1.68 24.35
CA ASP A 6 -6.60 1.29 23.37
C ASP A 6 -6.53 2.18 22.12
N TYR A 7 -6.01 1.63 21.03
CA TYR A 7 -5.93 2.31 19.74
C TYR A 7 -6.59 1.47 18.67
N GLU A 8 -7.29 2.14 17.76
CA GLU A 8 -7.91 1.50 16.61
C GLU A 8 -7.47 2.19 15.32
N ALA A 9 -7.21 1.37 14.31
CA ALA A 9 -6.90 1.85 12.97
C ALA A 9 -8.18 2.37 12.30
N ILE A 10 -8.05 3.38 11.44
CA ILE A 10 -9.19 3.84 10.64
C ILE A 10 -9.53 2.73 9.63
N PRO A 11 -10.75 2.16 9.65
CA PRO A 11 -11.12 1.04 8.79
C PRO A 11 -10.83 1.32 7.31
N SER A 12 -10.34 0.30 6.59
CA SER A 12 -10.06 0.36 5.15
C SER A 12 -9.25 1.59 4.70
N THR A 13 -8.37 2.10 5.56
CA THR A 13 -7.63 3.33 5.33
C THR A 13 -6.16 3.09 5.67
N ARG A 14 -5.26 3.43 4.74
CA ARG A 14 -3.82 3.41 4.99
C ARG A 14 -3.40 4.65 5.79
N TYR A 15 -2.36 4.56 6.60
CA TYR A 15 -1.90 5.66 7.48
C TYR A 15 -1.63 6.97 6.73
N ASP A 16 -1.15 6.91 5.49
CA ASP A 16 -0.87 8.06 4.63
C ASP A 16 -2.15 8.82 4.20
N GLN A 17 -3.32 8.22 4.39
CA GLN A 17 -4.62 8.81 4.11
C GLN A 17 -5.35 9.32 5.36
N TYR A 18 -4.83 9.08 6.58
CA TYR A 18 -5.51 9.45 7.83
C TYR A 18 -5.79 10.94 7.90
N VAL A 19 -4.78 11.78 7.67
CA VAL A 19 -4.91 13.25 7.71
C VAL A 19 -6.00 13.72 6.75
N PHE A 20 -5.98 13.26 5.50
CA PHE A 20 -6.98 13.62 4.51
C PHE A 20 -8.40 13.20 4.91
N LYS A 21 -8.58 11.95 5.35
CA LYS A 21 -9.90 11.43 5.74
C LYS A 21 -10.42 12.13 7.01
N LEU A 22 -9.58 12.34 8.01
CA LEU A 22 -9.96 13.04 9.24
C LEU A 22 -10.35 14.49 8.96
N ARG A 23 -9.62 15.20 8.08
CA ARG A 23 -10.03 16.54 7.63
C ARG A 23 -11.42 16.54 7.00
N ASN A 24 -11.73 15.57 6.14
CA ASN A 24 -13.06 15.48 5.53
C ASN A 24 -14.16 15.29 6.59
N VAL A 25 -13.91 14.47 7.61
CA VAL A 25 -14.84 14.32 8.74
C VAL A 25 -14.97 15.63 9.52
N LEU A 26 -13.86 16.27 9.88
CA LEU A 26 -13.87 17.51 10.66
C LEU A 26 -14.53 18.66 9.90
N ASN A 27 -14.33 18.76 8.58
CA ASN A 27 -15.02 19.72 7.73
C ASN A 27 -16.53 19.50 7.70
N GLN A 28 -16.97 18.23 7.68
CA GLN A 28 -18.39 17.88 7.79
C GLN A 28 -18.98 18.28 9.15
N LEU A 29 -18.19 18.21 10.22
CA LEU A 29 -18.59 18.58 11.58
C LEU A 29 -18.52 20.09 11.86
N ALA A 30 -17.67 20.83 11.14
CA ALA A 30 -17.53 22.28 11.27
C ALA A 30 -18.79 23.05 10.83
N GLY A 31 -19.65 22.44 10.02
CA GLY A 31 -20.88 23.05 9.48
C GLY A 31 -22.03 23.26 10.48
N GLY A 32 -21.84 22.92 11.77
CA GLY A 32 -22.85 23.04 12.82
C GLY A 32 -23.22 21.71 13.48
N PRO A 33 -24.28 21.66 14.29
CA PRO A 33 -24.67 20.43 15.00
C PRO A 33 -25.06 19.33 14.02
N VAL A 34 -24.28 18.25 13.97
CA VAL A 34 -24.52 17.07 13.12
C VAL A 34 -25.22 15.99 13.95
N ARG A 35 -26.28 15.39 13.39
CA ARG A 35 -26.94 14.23 13.99
C ARG A 35 -26.07 12.99 13.79
N PHE A 36 -26.03 12.10 14.79
CA PHE A 36 -25.25 10.86 14.72
C PHE A 36 -25.55 10.02 13.46
N LYS A 37 -26.82 9.87 13.08
CA LYS A 37 -27.21 9.16 11.86
C LYS A 37 -26.53 9.72 10.60
N THR A 38 -26.46 11.05 10.49
CA THR A 38 -25.83 11.72 9.35
C THR A 38 -24.33 11.48 9.32
N LEU A 39 -23.65 11.59 10.47
CA LEU A 39 -22.22 11.28 10.58
C LEU A 39 -21.95 9.82 10.23
N ARG A 40 -22.71 8.88 10.79
CA ARG A 40 -22.59 7.45 10.53
C ARG A 40 -22.71 7.13 9.04
N ASP A 41 -23.74 7.67 8.38
CA ASP A 41 -23.97 7.43 6.95
C ASP A 41 -22.87 8.06 6.09
N PHE A 42 -22.29 9.19 6.52
CA PHE A 42 -21.10 9.78 5.90
C PHE A 42 -19.86 8.87 6.07
N LEU A 43 -19.59 8.40 7.29
CA LEU A 43 -18.46 7.50 7.57
C LEU A 43 -18.55 6.19 6.78
N ARG A 44 -19.76 5.63 6.62
CA ARG A 44 -20.00 4.45 5.76
C ARG A 44 -19.62 4.72 4.31
N LYS A 45 -20.01 5.87 3.76
CA LYS A 45 -19.65 6.27 2.38
C LYS A 45 -18.15 6.44 2.18
N GLN A 46 -17.43 6.85 3.23
CA GLN A 46 -15.96 7.00 3.21
C GLN A 46 -15.21 5.70 3.55
N GLY A 47 -15.93 4.60 3.81
CA GLY A 47 -15.36 3.32 4.23
C GLY A 47 -14.71 3.34 5.63
N MET A 48 -15.05 4.33 6.47
CA MET A 48 -14.47 4.55 7.81
C MET A 48 -15.37 4.05 8.96
N TRP A 49 -16.57 3.57 8.65
CA TRP A 49 -17.52 3.15 9.67
C TRP A 49 -17.33 1.67 10.05
N ASP A 50 -16.96 1.46 11.31
CA ASP A 50 -17.00 0.18 12.00
C ASP A 50 -17.68 0.43 13.35
N ARG A 51 -18.67 -0.40 13.73
CA ARG A 51 -19.50 -0.15 14.91
C ARG A 51 -18.67 -0.17 16.20
N ASP A 52 -17.70 -1.07 16.27
CA ASP A 52 -16.96 -1.37 17.48
C ASP A 52 -15.70 -0.50 17.57
N LYS A 53 -15.10 -0.17 16.41
CA LYS A 53 -13.85 0.60 16.36
C LYS A 53 -14.05 2.12 16.29
N ALA A 54 -15.16 2.58 15.71
CA ALA A 54 -15.35 4.03 15.49
C ALA A 54 -15.27 4.86 16.78
N PRO A 55 -15.89 4.48 17.92
CA PRO A 55 -15.77 5.27 19.15
C PRO A 55 -14.32 5.50 19.57
N THR A 56 -13.49 4.46 19.53
CA THR A 56 -12.05 4.50 19.86
C THR A 56 -11.30 5.42 18.89
N VAL A 57 -11.47 5.21 17.58
CA VAL A 57 -10.83 6.03 16.52
C VAL A 57 -11.12 7.52 16.70
N PHE A 58 -12.36 7.88 16.97
CA PHE A 58 -12.78 9.28 17.01
C PHE A 58 -12.55 9.94 18.38
N SER A 59 -12.43 9.17 19.46
CA SER A 59 -12.04 9.73 20.76
C SER A 59 -10.61 10.29 20.77
N ILE A 60 -9.69 9.73 19.94
CA ILE A 60 -8.33 10.26 19.75
C ILE A 60 -8.37 11.73 19.28
N ILE A 61 -9.30 12.04 18.37
CA ILE A 61 -9.47 13.40 17.83
C ILE A 61 -10.53 14.21 18.59
N ASP A 62 -10.93 13.80 19.80
CA ASP A 62 -11.87 14.53 20.66
C ASP A 62 -13.25 14.72 19.99
N VAL A 63 -13.72 13.66 19.33
CA VAL A 63 -15.08 13.56 18.77
C VAL A 63 -15.79 12.39 19.42
N SER A 64 -16.96 12.66 20.00
CA SER A 64 -17.83 11.65 20.62
C SER A 64 -19.27 11.84 20.16
N TRP A 65 -20.13 10.86 20.39
CA TRP A 65 -21.52 10.94 20.00
C TRP A 65 -22.43 10.14 20.94
N ASP A 66 -23.67 10.59 21.02
CA ASP A 66 -24.78 9.87 21.60
C ASP A 66 -25.79 9.47 20.50
N LYS A 67 -26.93 8.86 20.88
CA LYS A 67 -27.96 8.44 19.92
C LYS A 67 -28.56 9.59 19.08
N LYS A 68 -28.50 10.83 19.57
CA LYS A 68 -29.14 12.03 19.03
C LYS A 68 -28.13 13.03 18.45
N SER A 69 -26.96 13.20 19.06
CA SER A 69 -26.03 14.30 18.78
C SER A 69 -24.57 13.84 18.67
N VAL A 70 -23.77 14.61 17.93
CA VAL A 70 -22.31 14.47 17.86
C VAL A 70 -21.70 15.63 18.63
N ALA A 71 -20.87 15.33 19.62
CA ALA A 71 -20.09 16.29 20.36
C ALA A 71 -18.70 16.45 19.71
N VAL A 72 -18.31 17.70 19.49
CA VAL A 72 -17.03 18.06 18.89
C VAL A 72 -16.25 18.87 19.93
N GLY A 73 -15.22 18.25 20.49
CA GLY A 73 -14.43 18.83 21.56
C GLY A 73 -13.47 19.91 21.08
N LYS A 74 -12.65 20.42 22.01
CA LYS A 74 -11.76 21.56 21.75
C LYS A 74 -10.63 21.16 20.79
N PHE A 75 -10.10 19.95 20.94
CA PHE A 75 -9.00 19.48 20.10
C PHE A 75 -9.47 19.27 18.65
N ALA A 76 -10.61 18.63 18.43
CA ALA A 76 -11.23 18.48 17.11
C ALA A 76 -11.39 19.82 16.38
N LYS A 77 -11.87 20.86 17.08
CA LYS A 77 -12.06 22.21 16.53
C LYS A 77 -10.73 22.87 16.19
N ARG A 78 -9.70 22.70 17.03
CA ARG A 78 -8.35 23.19 16.75
C ARG A 78 -7.78 22.52 15.50
N LEU A 79 -7.94 21.20 15.41
CA LEU A 79 -7.47 20.37 14.31
C LEU A 79 -8.17 20.71 12.98
N ALA A 80 -9.47 20.99 13.00
CA ALA A 80 -10.25 21.39 11.82
C ALA A 80 -9.74 22.69 11.17
N ASN A 81 -9.17 23.60 11.97
CA ASN A 81 -8.70 24.91 11.51
C ASN A 81 -7.19 24.95 11.20
N ALA A 82 -6.47 23.84 11.41
CA ALA A 82 -5.02 23.76 11.26
C ALA A 82 -4.60 23.64 9.79
N SER A 83 -3.43 24.20 9.44
CA SER A 83 -2.72 23.90 8.18
C SER A 83 -2.26 22.43 8.13
N ASP A 84 -1.81 21.89 7.00
CA ASP A 84 -1.42 20.47 6.92
C ASP A 84 -0.24 20.12 7.84
N GLU A 85 0.74 21.02 7.92
CA GLU A 85 1.88 20.84 8.82
C GLU A 85 1.45 20.95 10.29
N ASP A 86 0.62 21.94 10.62
CA ASP A 86 0.08 22.10 11.97
C ASP A 86 -0.83 20.93 12.36
N PHE A 87 -1.59 20.36 11.41
CA PHE A 87 -2.48 19.23 11.67
C PHE A 87 -1.68 18.00 12.10
N GLN A 88 -0.60 17.70 11.36
CA GLN A 88 0.31 16.62 11.70
C GLN A 88 0.97 16.83 13.07
N ARG A 89 1.41 18.07 13.35
CA ARG A 89 2.02 18.42 14.65
C ARG A 89 1.03 18.27 15.79
N LEU A 90 -0.17 18.83 15.65
CA LEU A 90 -1.24 18.72 16.65
C LEU A 90 -1.63 17.27 16.93
N LEU A 91 -1.66 16.43 15.90
CA LEU A 91 -1.92 15.00 16.06
C LEU A 91 -0.79 14.28 16.79
N PHE A 92 0.47 14.62 16.50
CA PHE A 92 1.62 14.11 17.26
C PHE A 92 1.55 14.53 18.73
N ASP A 93 1.34 15.83 18.99
CA ASP A 93 1.24 16.35 20.37
C ASP A 93 0.10 15.63 21.12
N ARG A 94 -1.01 15.33 20.43
CA ARG A 94 -2.11 14.55 21.01
C ARG A 94 -1.72 13.12 21.34
N LEU A 95 -0.98 12.43 20.48
CA LEU A 95 -0.48 11.08 20.79
C LEU A 95 0.50 11.11 21.97
N ARG A 96 1.30 12.17 22.08
CA ARG A 96 2.21 12.41 23.21
C ARG A 96 1.44 12.66 24.51
N GLU A 97 0.39 13.47 24.50
CA GLU A 97 -0.53 13.68 25.64
C GLU A 97 -1.21 12.38 26.08
N LEU A 98 -1.61 11.54 25.11
CA LEU A 98 -2.33 10.29 25.41
C LEU A 98 -1.42 9.20 25.96
N ASN A 99 -0.14 9.15 25.58
CA ASN A 99 0.82 8.20 26.12
C ASN A 99 2.27 8.64 25.83
N ILE A 100 2.84 9.47 26.71
CA ILE A 100 4.18 10.03 26.53
C ILE A 100 5.29 8.98 26.60
N LEU A 101 5.14 7.96 27.47
CA LEU A 101 6.09 6.87 27.62
C LEU A 101 6.20 6.06 26.33
N LEU A 102 5.05 5.69 25.73
CA LEU A 102 5.03 4.95 24.47
C LEU A 102 5.74 5.74 23.34
N VAL A 103 5.49 7.05 23.25
CA VAL A 103 6.16 7.92 22.27
C VAL A 103 7.67 7.96 22.52
N LYS A 104 8.11 8.22 23.77
CA LYS A 104 9.53 8.32 24.13
C LYS A 104 10.28 7.03 23.78
N TYR A 105 9.80 5.89 24.26
CA TYR A 105 10.47 4.60 24.07
C TYR A 105 10.54 4.17 22.61
N VAL A 106 9.47 4.35 21.84
CA VAL A 106 9.48 3.99 20.41
C VAL A 106 10.42 4.90 19.63
N LEU A 107 10.43 6.21 19.89
CA LEU A 107 11.28 7.13 19.14
C LEU A 107 12.76 6.94 19.48
N GLU A 108 13.09 6.68 20.75
CA GLU A 108 14.45 6.31 21.17
C GLU A 108 14.93 5.01 20.52
N ALA A 109 14.07 3.99 20.41
CA ALA A 109 14.43 2.74 19.75
C ALA A 109 14.72 2.90 18.25
N LEU A 110 14.01 3.83 17.60
CA LEU A 110 14.19 4.15 16.19
C LEU A 110 15.40 5.08 15.93
N ASP A 111 16.09 5.52 16.98
CA ASP A 111 17.24 6.41 16.84
C ASP A 111 18.53 5.66 16.50
N VAL A 112 18.80 5.60 15.19
CA VAL A 112 20.01 4.96 14.66
C VAL A 112 21.30 5.64 15.14
N GLU A 113 21.28 6.94 15.44
CA GLU A 113 22.50 7.67 15.83
C GLU A 113 22.93 7.36 17.28
N ALA A 114 21.96 7.09 18.17
CA ALA A 114 22.20 6.74 19.56
C ALA A 114 22.22 5.22 19.84
N GLY A 115 22.43 4.40 18.80
CA GLY A 115 22.55 2.94 18.93
C GLY A 115 21.25 2.15 18.81
N GLY A 116 20.13 2.83 18.54
CA GLY A 116 18.91 2.21 18.03
C GLY A 116 19.10 1.71 16.60
N ARG A 117 18.01 1.24 15.98
CA ARG A 117 18.05 0.75 14.59
C ARG A 117 16.69 0.89 13.92
N LEU A 118 16.64 0.58 12.63
CA LEU A 118 15.38 0.38 11.95
C LEU A 118 14.68 -0.85 12.54
N HIS A 119 13.43 -0.71 12.98
CA HIS A 119 12.65 -1.80 13.59
C HIS A 119 11.36 -2.09 12.83
N SER A 120 11.00 -3.37 12.72
CA SER A 120 9.63 -3.77 12.36
C SER A 120 8.67 -3.54 13.53
N VAL A 121 7.36 -3.53 13.26
CA VAL A 121 6.34 -3.36 14.32
C VAL A 121 6.45 -4.43 15.40
N HIS A 122 6.71 -5.68 15.02
CA HIS A 122 6.85 -6.79 15.98
C HIS A 122 8.13 -6.70 16.82
N GLU A 123 9.19 -6.06 16.32
CA GLU A 123 10.40 -5.78 17.11
C GLU A 123 10.15 -4.67 18.12
N LEU A 124 9.50 -3.57 17.69
CA LEU A 124 9.09 -2.49 18.60
C LEU A 124 8.13 -3.01 19.67
N TYR A 125 7.16 -3.84 19.28
CA TYR A 125 6.19 -4.44 20.21
C TYR A 125 6.89 -5.27 21.29
N ARG A 126 7.81 -6.16 20.91
CA ARG A 126 8.57 -6.97 21.87
C ARG A 126 9.38 -6.13 22.86
N MET A 127 9.85 -4.97 22.44
CA MET A 127 10.57 -4.05 23.31
C MET A 127 9.63 -3.37 24.32
N ILE A 128 8.48 -2.87 23.86
CA ILE A 128 7.52 -2.20 24.76
C ILE A 128 6.74 -3.19 25.66
N THR A 129 6.72 -4.48 25.33
CA THR A 129 6.18 -5.52 26.23
C THR A 129 7.28 -6.19 27.05
N SER A 130 8.51 -5.69 26.99
CA SER A 130 9.61 -6.19 27.83
C SER A 130 9.58 -5.54 29.21
N TYR A 131 10.30 -6.12 30.17
CA TYR A 131 10.44 -5.57 31.53
C TYR A 131 11.09 -4.17 31.59
N VAL A 132 11.62 -3.67 30.47
CA VAL A 132 12.30 -2.37 30.37
C VAL A 132 11.30 -1.23 30.14
N TYR A 133 10.08 -1.53 29.69
CA TYR A 133 9.03 -0.54 29.49
C TYR A 133 8.17 -0.44 30.75
N PRO A 134 8.13 0.71 31.44
CA PRO A 134 7.42 0.88 32.70
C PRO A 134 5.95 1.31 32.52
N GLY A 135 5.50 1.54 31.28
CA GLY A 135 4.13 1.98 31.01
C GLY A 135 3.13 0.83 30.95
N ASP A 136 1.86 1.19 30.80
CA ASP A 136 0.74 0.26 30.77
C ASP A 136 0.80 -0.71 29.59
N TYR A 137 0.29 -1.92 29.82
CA TYR A 137 0.29 -2.98 28.82
C TYR A 137 -0.61 -2.63 27.62
N ILE A 138 -0.01 -2.65 26.42
CA ILE A 138 -0.71 -2.47 25.15
C ILE A 138 -0.74 -3.79 24.38
N THR A 139 -1.89 -4.13 23.79
CA THR A 139 -2.02 -5.33 22.95
C THR A 139 -1.36 -5.12 21.58
N LEU A 140 -0.94 -6.19 20.90
CA LEU A 140 -0.32 -6.09 19.57
C LEU A 140 -1.23 -5.39 18.53
N PRO A 141 -2.54 -5.70 18.41
CA PRO A 141 -3.43 -4.98 17.50
C PRO A 141 -3.51 -3.47 17.81
N SER A 142 -3.65 -3.10 19.09
CA SER A 142 -3.64 -1.69 19.51
C SER A 142 -2.32 -1.02 19.16
N PHE A 143 -1.19 -1.69 19.39
CA PHE A 143 0.12 -1.12 19.08
C PHE A 143 0.34 -0.94 17.57
N GLN A 144 -0.13 -1.88 16.74
CA GLN A 144 -0.11 -1.71 15.29
C GLN A 144 -0.94 -0.49 14.86
N ALA A 145 -2.13 -0.32 15.41
CA ALA A 145 -2.95 0.86 15.16
C ALA A 145 -2.27 2.16 15.62
N TRP A 146 -1.62 2.14 16.79
CA TRP A 146 -0.85 3.28 17.28
C TRP A 146 0.32 3.64 16.34
N ILE A 147 1.03 2.65 15.79
CA ILE A 147 2.08 2.88 14.78
C ILE A 147 1.49 3.54 13.53
N ASP A 148 0.32 3.13 13.05
CA ASP A 148 -0.34 3.77 11.92
C ASP A 148 -0.69 5.24 12.22
N TRP A 149 -1.21 5.52 13.42
CA TRP A 149 -1.45 6.89 13.89
C TRP A 149 -0.15 7.70 13.93
N MET A 150 0.92 7.12 14.47
CA MET A 150 2.22 7.78 14.57
C MET A 150 2.83 8.04 13.18
N ALA A 151 2.70 7.10 12.24
CA ALA A 151 3.13 7.29 10.86
C ALA A 151 2.33 8.37 10.13
N ALA A 152 1.03 8.52 10.42
CA ALA A 152 0.20 9.59 9.87
C ALA A 152 0.65 11.00 10.27
N THR A 153 1.30 11.15 11.43
CA THR A 153 1.90 12.42 11.87
C THR A 153 3.15 12.80 11.06
N GLY A 154 3.77 11.83 10.38
CA GLY A 154 5.02 12.03 9.64
C GLY A 154 6.28 12.13 10.50
N PHE A 155 6.22 11.83 11.82
CA PHE A 155 7.40 11.77 12.70
C PHE A 155 8.20 10.47 12.54
N ILE A 156 7.53 9.41 12.08
CA ILE A 156 8.17 8.17 11.61
C ILE A 156 7.86 7.94 10.14
N LYS A 157 8.73 7.20 9.46
CA LYS A 157 8.58 6.84 8.04
C LYS A 157 8.95 5.38 7.83
N LEU A 158 8.31 4.75 6.85
CA LEU A 158 8.62 3.37 6.47
C LEU A 158 9.82 3.36 5.50
N VAL A 159 10.88 2.64 5.88
CA VAL A 159 12.07 2.38 5.07
C VAL A 159 12.15 0.86 4.83
N GLY A 160 11.70 0.42 3.65
CA GLY A 160 11.57 -1.01 3.36
C GLY A 160 10.42 -1.64 4.14
N ILE A 161 10.71 -2.56 5.08
CA ILE A 161 9.72 -3.17 6.01
C ILE A 161 9.82 -2.60 7.43
N ARG A 162 10.72 -1.64 7.64
CA ARG A 162 11.08 -1.18 8.96
C ARG A 162 10.76 0.30 9.10
N TRP A 163 10.44 0.71 10.31
CA TRP A 163 10.23 2.10 10.65
C TRP A 163 11.56 2.78 10.93
N ALA A 164 11.61 4.07 10.60
CA ALA A 164 12.71 4.98 10.86
C ALA A 164 12.13 6.29 11.39
N LEU A 165 12.93 7.07 12.12
CA LEU A 165 12.61 8.47 12.37
C LEU A 165 12.63 9.26 11.06
N SER A 166 11.69 10.19 10.91
CA SER A 166 11.80 11.26 9.93
C SER A 166 12.64 12.41 10.50
N ASP A 167 12.92 13.43 9.69
CA ASP A 167 13.65 14.61 10.14
C ASP A 167 12.89 15.33 11.28
N LYS A 168 11.55 15.28 11.26
CA LYS A 168 10.69 15.78 12.35
C LYS A 168 10.86 14.95 13.63
N GLY A 169 10.89 13.62 13.49
CA GLY A 169 11.11 12.70 14.60
C GLY A 169 12.47 12.87 15.27
N ILE A 170 13.53 13.06 14.47
CA ILE A 170 14.89 13.31 14.97
C ILE A 170 14.94 14.62 15.78
N ALA A 171 14.31 15.68 15.27
CA ALA A 171 14.27 16.97 15.97
C ALA A 171 13.56 16.89 17.32
N GLU A 172 12.43 16.19 17.38
CA GLU A 172 11.63 16.04 18.60
C GLU A 172 12.31 15.14 19.64
N LEU A 173 13.04 14.13 19.18
CA LEU A 173 13.72 13.18 20.05
C LEU A 173 14.71 13.85 21.01
N VAL A 174 15.27 15.01 20.63
CA VAL A 174 16.18 15.78 21.49
C VAL A 174 15.48 16.17 22.80
N GLU A 175 14.23 16.62 22.72
CA GLU A 175 13.44 16.98 23.90
C GLU A 175 13.01 15.73 24.68
N LEU A 176 12.53 14.70 23.97
CA LEU A 176 12.07 13.46 24.61
C LEU A 176 13.18 12.77 25.41
N LYS A 177 14.42 12.77 24.92
CA LYS A 177 15.57 12.19 25.63
C LYS A 177 15.93 12.92 26.92
N ALA A 178 15.64 14.21 26.99
CA ALA A 178 15.92 15.01 28.17
C ALA A 178 14.90 14.77 29.30
N MET A 179 13.76 14.16 29.00
CA MET A 179 12.74 13.82 29.98
C MET A 179 13.19 12.63 30.83
N ASP A 180 13.09 12.79 32.15
CA ASP A 180 13.32 11.71 33.11
C ASP A 180 12.08 10.81 33.16
N VAL A 181 12.30 9.50 33.05
CA VAL A 181 11.21 8.52 33.06
C VAL A 181 10.63 8.38 34.46
N GLU A 182 11.45 8.51 35.51
CA GLU A 182 10.98 8.46 36.90
C GLU A 182 10.09 9.66 37.20
N GLU A 183 10.48 10.87 36.79
CA GLU A 183 9.68 12.10 36.91
C GLU A 183 8.34 11.96 36.17
N ILE A 184 8.33 11.43 34.94
CA ILE A 184 7.08 11.16 34.21
C ILE A 184 6.18 10.21 35.01
N LEU A 185 6.72 9.13 35.57
CA LEU A 185 5.93 8.16 36.31
C LEU A 185 5.39 8.73 37.63
N GLU A 186 6.16 9.59 38.30
CA GLU A 186 5.73 10.32 39.50
C GLU A 186 4.58 11.29 39.16
N ASP A 187 4.72 12.12 38.12
CA ASP A 187 3.65 13.02 37.65
C ASP A 187 2.38 12.25 37.26
N LEU A 188 2.54 11.04 36.70
CA LEU A 188 1.41 10.19 36.33
C LEU A 188 0.70 9.61 37.56
N ALA A 189 1.43 9.26 38.61
CA ALA A 189 0.86 8.73 39.85
C ALA A 189 0.14 9.81 40.66
N ASP A 190 0.72 11.01 40.77
CA ASP A 190 0.12 12.13 41.49
C ASP A 190 -1.22 12.57 40.86
N GLU A 191 -1.35 12.54 39.52
CA GLU A 191 -2.62 12.85 38.84
C GLU A 191 -3.72 11.79 39.08
N ASP A 192 -3.36 10.52 39.29
CA ASP A 192 -4.34 9.46 39.56
C ASP A 192 -4.89 9.57 41.01
N ASP A 193 -4.08 10.06 41.96
CA ASP A 193 -4.49 10.25 43.36
C ASP A 193 -5.44 11.47 43.55
N GLU A 194 -5.32 12.53 42.73
CA GLU A 194 -6.17 13.73 42.83
C GLU A 194 -7.63 13.49 42.38
N ASP A 195 -7.87 12.56 41.45
CA ASP A 195 -9.21 12.26 40.92
C ASP A 195 -10.08 11.45 41.90
N ASP A 196 -9.50 10.81 42.92
CA ASP A 196 -10.20 9.96 43.90
C ASP A 196 -10.66 10.70 45.18
N GLU A 197 -10.16 11.92 45.45
CA GLU A 197 -10.47 12.65 46.70
C GLU A 197 -11.73 13.55 46.66
N ASP A 198 -12.38 13.71 45.49
CA ASP A 198 -13.50 14.67 45.31
C ASP A 198 -14.92 14.06 45.39
N ASP A 199 -15.08 12.76 45.61
CA ASP A 199 -16.39 12.07 45.53
C ASP A 199 -17.02 11.65 46.89
N ASP A 200 -16.44 12.00 48.05
CA ASP A 200 -16.96 11.58 49.37
C ASP A 200 -17.46 12.71 50.31
N GLU A 201 -17.82 13.89 49.76
CA GLU A 201 -18.58 14.90 50.51
C GLU A 201 -20.08 14.90 50.17
N GLY A 202 -20.79 13.93 50.78
CA GLY A 202 -22.07 14.21 51.43
C GLY A 202 -23.35 14.23 50.57
N PHE A 203 -23.90 13.05 50.27
CA PHE A 203 -25.34 12.92 50.03
C PHE A 203 -26.05 12.38 51.28
N GLY A 204 -26.64 13.32 52.02
CA GLY A 204 -27.52 13.06 53.15
C GLY A 204 -28.71 12.17 52.78
N LEU A 205 -28.95 11.20 53.64
CA LEU A 205 -30.13 10.34 53.68
C LEU A 205 -31.42 11.19 53.74
N GLY A 206 -32.09 11.32 52.60
CA GLY A 206 -33.40 11.93 52.45
C GLY A 206 -34.44 10.90 52.02
N ASP A 207 -35.07 10.28 53.01
CA ASP A 207 -36.32 9.52 52.92
C ASP A 207 -37.41 10.33 52.20
N SER A 208 -38.05 9.76 51.17
CA SER A 208 -39.50 9.90 50.91
C SER A 208 -39.99 9.16 49.66
N GLY A 209 -40.82 8.14 49.89
CA GLY A 209 -42.17 8.07 49.31
C GLY A 209 -42.35 7.75 47.82
N ALA A 210 -42.82 6.53 47.56
CA ALA A 210 -43.58 6.19 46.35
C ALA A 210 -44.78 7.14 46.12
N PRO A 211 -45.22 7.36 44.86
CA PRO A 211 -46.36 6.57 44.42
C PRO A 211 -46.37 6.15 42.94
N SER A 212 -47.22 5.15 42.72
CA SER A 212 -47.64 4.51 41.46
C SER A 212 -48.31 5.40 40.42
N GLY A 213 -48.22 4.98 39.16
CA GLY A 213 -49.09 5.35 38.03
C GLY A 213 -48.24 5.70 36.80
N GLY A 214 -48.33 5.09 35.62
CA GLY A 214 -49.47 4.48 34.95
C GLY A 214 -49.65 5.18 33.59
N GLY A 215 -49.37 4.49 32.48
CA GLY A 215 -49.61 4.94 31.10
C GLY A 215 -48.48 4.49 30.16
N SER A 216 -48.60 3.40 29.41
CA SER A 216 -49.36 3.19 28.16
C SER A 216 -48.89 4.08 27.00
N GLY A 217 -48.21 3.47 26.01
CA GLY A 217 -48.04 4.05 24.68
C GLY A 217 -46.82 3.57 23.92
N ASP A 218 -47.08 2.72 22.93
CA ASP A 218 -46.32 2.48 21.69
C ASP A 218 -45.16 1.48 21.71
N ASP A 219 -45.63 0.24 21.78
CA ASP A 219 -45.10 -1.01 21.24
C ASP A 219 -44.63 -0.88 19.77
N PHE A 220 -43.31 -0.85 19.59
CA PHE A 220 -42.62 -1.39 18.41
C PHE A 220 -41.54 -2.35 18.93
N GLY A 221 -41.97 -3.50 19.45
CA GLY A 221 -41.09 -4.61 19.82
C GLY A 221 -40.37 -5.19 18.60
N PHE A 222 -39.10 -4.85 18.45
CA PHE A 222 -38.12 -5.78 17.89
C PHE A 222 -37.63 -6.62 19.07
N ASP A 223 -38.20 -7.81 19.24
CA ASP A 223 -37.72 -8.83 20.16
C ASP A 223 -36.36 -9.34 19.64
N ASP A 224 -35.28 -8.75 20.15
CA ASP A 224 -33.88 -9.19 19.95
C ASP A 224 -33.48 -10.28 20.97
N GLU A 225 -34.42 -10.87 21.72
CA GLU A 225 -34.12 -11.88 22.76
C GLU A 225 -33.97 -13.32 22.22
N ASP A 226 -34.31 -13.60 20.95
CA ASP A 226 -34.21 -14.95 20.37
C ASP A 226 -32.91 -15.22 19.56
N LEU A 227 -32.00 -14.24 19.43
CA LEU A 227 -30.81 -14.38 18.57
C LEU A 227 -29.53 -14.88 19.26
N PHE A 228 -29.61 -15.31 20.52
CA PHE A 228 -28.47 -15.80 21.32
C PHE A 228 -28.65 -17.24 21.84
N ALA A 229 -29.73 -17.94 21.47
CA ALA A 229 -30.03 -19.27 21.99
C ALA A 229 -29.17 -20.42 21.41
N ASP A 230 -28.45 -20.21 20.30
CA ASP A 230 -27.74 -21.28 19.56
C ASP A 230 -26.26 -20.97 19.28
N LEU A 231 -25.52 -20.36 20.22
CA LEU A 231 -24.06 -20.35 20.14
C LEU A 231 -23.51 -21.73 20.55
N PRO A 232 -22.64 -22.36 19.72
CA PRO A 232 -21.98 -23.60 20.11
C PRO A 232 -21.18 -23.36 21.40
N PRO A 233 -21.10 -24.35 22.30
CA PRO A 233 -20.35 -24.20 23.55
C PRO A 233 -18.91 -23.80 23.24
N GLU A 234 -18.40 -22.80 23.97
CA GLU A 234 -17.01 -22.39 23.87
C GLU A 234 -16.10 -23.62 24.05
N PRO A 235 -15.05 -23.75 23.22
CA PRO A 235 -14.10 -24.85 23.37
C PRO A 235 -13.48 -24.78 24.77
N PRO A 236 -13.27 -25.93 25.44
CA PRO A 236 -12.70 -25.93 26.78
C PRO A 236 -11.31 -25.30 26.76
N VAL A 237 -11.08 -24.38 27.69
CA VAL A 237 -9.76 -23.79 27.93
C VAL A 237 -8.82 -24.94 28.34
N PRO A 238 -7.68 -25.13 27.66
CA PRO A 238 -6.74 -26.19 27.99
C PRO A 238 -6.25 -26.02 29.43
N SER A 239 -6.20 -27.12 30.15
CA SER A 239 -5.73 -27.16 31.52
C SER A 239 -4.24 -26.82 31.62
N PRO A 240 -3.77 -26.32 32.78
CA PRO A 240 -2.34 -26.05 32.99
C PRO A 240 -1.44 -27.24 32.69
N ASP A 241 -1.92 -28.47 32.90
CA ASP A 241 -1.20 -29.71 32.60
C ASP A 241 -1.11 -29.99 31.09
N GLU A 242 -2.13 -29.64 30.30
CA GLU A 242 -2.11 -29.75 28.84
C GLU A 242 -1.19 -28.71 28.20
N ILE A 243 -1.09 -27.52 28.80
CA ILE A 243 -0.13 -26.48 28.40
C ILE A 243 1.30 -26.96 28.70
N ALA A 244 1.55 -27.47 29.90
CA ALA A 244 2.87 -28.00 30.28
C ALA A 244 3.29 -29.22 29.43
N ALA A 245 2.35 -30.08 29.04
CA ALA A 245 2.63 -31.22 28.16
C ALA A 245 2.97 -30.78 26.72
N ALA A 246 2.33 -29.73 26.22
CA ALA A 246 2.65 -29.15 24.91
C ALA A 246 4.03 -28.48 24.90
N GLU A 247 4.41 -27.81 26.00
CA GLU A 247 5.74 -27.20 26.15
C GLU A 247 6.85 -28.25 26.28
N ALA A 248 6.60 -29.35 27.00
CA ALA A 248 7.54 -30.47 27.09
C ALA A 248 7.76 -31.17 25.74
N ALA A 249 6.73 -31.24 24.89
CA ALA A 249 6.84 -31.84 23.55
C ALA A 249 7.68 -31.02 22.56
N PHE A 250 7.88 -29.73 22.81
CA PHE A 250 8.70 -28.84 21.98
C PHE A 250 10.18 -28.76 22.41
N GLY A 251 10.51 -29.21 23.63
CA GLY A 251 11.85 -29.07 24.21
C GLY A 251 12.89 -30.09 23.75
N ASP A 252 12.47 -31.25 23.24
CA ASP A 252 13.35 -32.40 22.97
C ASP A 252 13.90 -32.47 21.53
N GLU A 253 13.54 -31.55 20.63
CA GLU A 253 13.89 -31.67 19.19
C GLU A 253 15.13 -30.86 18.75
N PHE A 254 15.85 -30.20 19.67
CA PHE A 254 17.00 -29.34 19.31
C PHE A 254 18.35 -29.68 19.95
N GLU A 255 18.47 -30.76 20.73
CA GLU A 255 19.75 -31.24 21.26
C GLU A 255 20.28 -32.46 20.51
N ASP A 256 20.74 -32.29 19.27
CA ASP A 256 21.80 -33.13 18.69
C ASP A 256 22.26 -32.60 17.33
N VAL A 257 23.14 -31.59 17.34
CA VAL A 257 24.02 -31.29 16.20
C VAL A 257 25.47 -31.54 16.66
N PRO A 258 26.12 -32.62 16.20
CA PRO A 258 27.47 -32.93 16.60
C PRO A 258 28.46 -31.93 15.99
N GLY A 259 29.26 -31.31 16.86
CA GLY A 259 30.29 -30.34 16.51
C GLY A 259 31.36 -30.91 15.59
N THR A 260 31.51 -30.28 14.42
CA THR A 260 32.65 -30.48 13.51
C THR A 260 33.64 -29.33 13.70
N ASN A 261 34.55 -29.52 14.67
CA ASN A 261 35.78 -28.76 14.76
C ASN A 261 36.86 -29.53 13.99
N ASP A 262 36.93 -29.31 12.67
CA ASP A 262 38.08 -29.71 11.87
C ASP A 262 38.67 -28.48 11.16
N ALA A 263 39.98 -28.32 11.38
CA ALA A 263 40.78 -27.20 10.96
C ALA A 263 40.88 -27.08 9.43
N LEU A 264 40.55 -25.90 8.89
CA LEU A 264 40.83 -25.54 7.51
C LEU A 264 42.29 -25.05 7.35
N PRO A 265 43.01 -25.46 6.29
CA PRO A 265 44.35 -24.96 6.00
C PRO A 265 44.31 -23.55 5.39
N ALA A 266 45.36 -22.78 5.68
CA ALA A 266 45.55 -21.38 5.29
C ALA A 266 45.42 -21.16 3.76
N ALA A 267 44.42 -20.37 3.36
CA ALA A 267 44.29 -19.86 2.00
C ALA A 267 45.20 -18.64 1.79
N THR A 268 46.05 -18.72 0.79
CA THR A 268 46.98 -17.68 0.35
C THR A 268 46.21 -16.55 -0.35
N GLU A 269 46.45 -15.30 0.06
CA GLU A 269 45.81 -14.11 -0.51
C GLU A 269 46.10 -13.92 -2.02
N PRO A 270 45.10 -13.60 -2.86
CA PRO A 270 45.35 -13.12 -4.21
C PRO A 270 45.70 -11.61 -4.19
N ARG A 271 46.87 -11.29 -4.76
CA ARG A 271 47.35 -9.92 -5.04
C ARG A 271 46.30 -9.10 -5.78
N ARG A 272 45.88 -7.97 -5.19
CA ARG A 272 45.12 -6.91 -5.89
C ARG A 272 45.99 -6.24 -6.97
N PRO A 273 45.50 -6.07 -8.22
CA PRO A 273 46.14 -5.19 -9.18
C PRO A 273 45.90 -3.72 -8.82
N ARG A 274 46.97 -2.92 -8.95
CA ARG A 274 47.03 -1.49 -8.67
C ARG A 274 46.28 -0.72 -9.77
N PRO A 275 45.34 0.20 -9.45
CA PRO A 275 44.69 1.00 -10.48
C PRO A 275 45.66 2.05 -11.05
N ALA A 276 45.66 2.18 -12.38
CA ALA A 276 46.40 3.20 -13.11
C ALA A 276 45.75 4.58 -12.94
N ALA A 277 46.57 5.62 -12.89
CA ALA A 277 46.15 7.01 -12.73
C ALA A 277 45.40 7.53 -13.98
N PRO A 278 44.33 8.33 -13.82
CA PRO A 278 43.63 8.93 -14.95
C PRO A 278 44.41 10.13 -15.52
N ALA A 279 44.52 10.14 -16.86
CA ALA A 279 45.08 11.23 -17.64
C ALA A 279 44.17 12.48 -17.57
N ARG A 280 44.79 13.64 -17.34
CA ARG A 280 44.16 14.97 -17.43
C ARG A 280 43.82 15.28 -18.88
N VAL A 281 42.54 15.56 -19.16
CA VAL A 281 42.10 16.22 -20.40
C VAL A 281 41.52 17.58 -20.03
N GLY A 282 42.01 18.62 -20.71
CA GLY A 282 41.77 20.02 -20.41
C GLY A 282 40.35 20.50 -20.71
N ALA A 283 39.91 21.46 -19.91
CA ALA A 283 38.69 22.24 -20.12
C ALA A 283 38.93 23.39 -21.10
N PRO A 284 37.95 23.76 -21.95
CA PRO A 284 37.85 25.09 -22.50
C PRO A 284 36.91 25.98 -21.67
N SER A 285 37.35 27.22 -21.52
CA SER A 285 36.74 28.36 -20.84
C SER A 285 35.76 29.11 -21.74
N LEU A 286 34.58 29.46 -21.24
CA LEU A 286 33.67 30.55 -21.69
C LEU A 286 32.80 30.90 -20.46
N SER A 287 33.00 31.98 -19.69
CA SER A 287 32.96 33.42 -19.96
C SER A 287 31.57 33.96 -20.36
N GLN A 288 31.05 34.79 -19.45
CA GLN A 288 30.04 35.86 -19.56
C GLN A 288 28.55 35.54 -19.30
N ALA A 289 28.13 35.96 -18.09
CA ALA A 289 26.81 36.53 -17.82
C ALA A 289 26.69 37.97 -18.40
N PRO A 290 25.47 38.51 -18.46
CA PRO A 290 25.22 39.72 -17.67
C PRO A 290 23.89 39.70 -16.92
N ALA A 291 23.79 40.70 -16.03
CA ALA A 291 22.93 40.77 -14.88
C ALA A 291 21.69 41.67 -15.04
N ALA A 292 20.84 41.57 -14.01
CA ALA A 292 20.08 42.65 -13.36
C ALA A 292 18.64 43.01 -13.83
N ALA A 293 17.68 42.79 -12.92
CA ALA A 293 16.66 43.75 -12.40
C ALA A 293 15.78 42.98 -11.38
N SER A 294 15.93 43.10 -10.05
CA SER A 294 15.54 44.17 -9.10
C SER A 294 14.04 44.41 -8.91
N ALA A 295 13.55 43.88 -7.77
CA ALA A 295 12.64 44.45 -6.75
C ALA A 295 11.21 44.92 -7.08
N ALA A 296 10.22 44.34 -6.37
CA ALA A 296 9.23 45.05 -5.53
C ALA A 296 8.41 44.05 -4.68
N ALA A 297 7.90 44.53 -3.54
CA ALA A 297 7.45 43.76 -2.38
C ALA A 297 5.92 43.75 -2.16
N VAL A 298 5.51 42.99 -1.13
CA VAL A 298 4.31 43.12 -0.24
C VAL A 298 3.09 42.22 -0.52
N SER A 299 2.89 41.30 0.44
CA SER A 299 1.67 40.72 1.07
C SER A 299 0.36 40.53 0.29
N GLY A 300 -0.20 39.31 0.40
CA GLY A 300 -1.61 39.04 0.08
C GLY A 300 -2.00 37.57 0.11
N VAL A 301 -2.42 37.11 1.31
CA VAL A 301 -3.38 36.06 1.67
C VAL A 301 -4.09 35.30 0.51
N HIS A 302 -4.02 33.96 0.58
CA HIS A 302 -4.84 32.92 -0.10
C HIS A 302 -5.39 33.21 -1.51
N ALA A 303 -4.74 32.64 -2.53
CA ALA A 303 -5.34 32.39 -3.84
C ALA A 303 -5.20 30.91 -4.23
N PRO A 304 -6.22 30.30 -4.87
CA PRO A 304 -6.23 28.88 -5.22
C PRO A 304 -5.18 28.55 -6.30
N LEU A 305 -4.75 27.28 -6.31
CA LEU A 305 -3.72 26.64 -7.16
C LEU A 305 -3.89 26.74 -8.70
N ALA A 306 -4.70 27.66 -9.21
CA ALA A 306 -4.93 27.88 -10.65
C ALA A 306 -3.82 28.69 -11.36
N LEU A 307 -2.80 29.19 -10.65
CA LEU A 307 -1.82 30.16 -11.19
C LEU A 307 -0.48 29.60 -11.66
N ARG A 308 -0.31 28.28 -11.78
CA ARG A 308 0.90 27.70 -12.41
C ARG A 308 0.81 27.47 -13.92
N GLY A 309 -0.25 27.92 -14.59
CA GLY A 309 -0.26 28.03 -16.06
C GLY A 309 -0.10 26.70 -16.82
N TRP A 310 -0.36 25.56 -16.18
CA TRP A 310 -0.49 24.29 -16.91
C TRP A 310 -1.92 24.25 -17.44
N PRO A 311 -2.13 24.15 -18.76
CA PRO A 311 -3.47 24.08 -19.29
C PRO A 311 -4.12 22.81 -18.75
N THR A 312 -5.17 22.97 -17.94
CA THR A 312 -6.18 21.93 -17.79
C THR A 312 -6.77 21.73 -19.19
N VAL A 313 -6.31 20.68 -19.87
CA VAL A 313 -6.87 20.28 -21.15
C VAL A 313 -8.32 19.93 -20.86
N ALA A 314 -9.25 20.78 -21.30
CA ALA A 314 -10.67 20.49 -21.21
C ALA A 314 -10.91 19.13 -21.86
N THR A 315 -11.63 18.24 -21.20
CA THR A 315 -12.12 16.99 -21.78
C THR A 315 -13.04 17.35 -22.94
N VAL A 316 -12.50 17.31 -24.17
CA VAL A 316 -13.31 17.50 -25.38
C VAL A 316 -13.99 16.16 -25.66
N SER A 317 -15.32 16.16 -25.72
CA SER A 317 -16.07 15.04 -26.28
C SER A 317 -15.78 15.04 -27.78
N ILE A 318 -15.04 14.04 -28.25
CA ILE A 318 -14.63 13.93 -29.65
C ILE A 318 -15.71 13.15 -30.42
N GLU A 319 -16.24 13.70 -31.51
CA GLU A 319 -17.13 12.95 -32.41
C GLU A 319 -16.36 11.83 -33.13
N ASP A 320 -17.04 10.78 -33.61
CA ASP A 320 -16.40 9.58 -34.16
C ASP A 320 -15.40 9.87 -35.31
N ALA A 321 -15.72 10.83 -36.17
CA ALA A 321 -14.85 11.25 -37.28
C ALA A 321 -13.54 11.94 -36.80
N ASP A 322 -13.62 12.69 -35.71
CA ASP A 322 -12.45 13.36 -35.11
C ASP A 322 -11.56 12.36 -34.35
N THR A 323 -12.15 11.29 -33.82
CA THR A 323 -11.43 10.24 -33.09
C THR A 323 -10.51 9.43 -34.01
N ALA A 324 -10.99 9.07 -35.21
CA ALA A 324 -10.17 8.37 -36.20
C ALA A 324 -9.01 9.24 -36.72
N ALA A 325 -9.25 10.53 -36.95
CA ALA A 325 -8.21 11.48 -37.36
C ALA A 325 -7.17 11.73 -36.26
N LEU A 326 -7.60 11.75 -34.99
CA LEU A 326 -6.71 11.83 -33.84
C LEU A 326 -5.85 10.56 -33.71
N ALA A 327 -6.47 9.38 -33.78
CA ALA A 327 -5.77 8.11 -33.74
C ALA A 327 -4.71 8.01 -34.85
N ALA A 328 -5.07 8.37 -36.10
CA ALA A 328 -4.13 8.40 -37.22
C ALA A 328 -2.93 9.33 -36.97
N ARG A 329 -3.16 10.48 -36.35
CA ARG A 329 -2.09 11.45 -36.00
C ARG A 329 -1.16 10.92 -34.92
N ILE A 330 -1.71 10.33 -33.86
CA ILE A 330 -0.95 9.71 -32.77
C ILE A 330 -0.11 8.54 -33.32
N THR A 331 -0.70 7.71 -34.18
CA THR A 331 0.01 6.60 -34.86
C THR A 331 1.13 7.12 -35.76
N GLY A 332 0.89 8.19 -36.52
CA GLY A 332 1.92 8.83 -37.35
C GLY A 332 3.09 9.37 -36.52
N TRP A 333 2.82 9.99 -35.37
CA TRP A 333 3.85 10.40 -34.42
C TRP A 333 4.61 9.21 -33.83
N TYR A 334 3.90 8.14 -33.46
CA TYR A 334 4.49 6.92 -32.91
C TYR A 334 5.48 6.26 -33.88
N GLN A 335 5.07 6.10 -35.14
CA GLN A 335 5.92 5.50 -36.19
C GLN A 335 7.21 6.31 -36.42
N ALA A 336 7.16 7.64 -36.23
CA ALA A 336 8.32 8.51 -36.32
C ALA A 336 9.28 8.44 -35.11
N LEU A 337 8.82 7.96 -33.94
CA LEU A 337 9.56 7.92 -32.67
C LEU A 337 10.21 6.55 -32.39
N SER A 338 10.61 5.81 -33.43
CA SER A 338 11.09 4.43 -33.34
C SER A 338 12.05 4.16 -32.15
N ALA A 339 11.78 3.06 -31.44
CA ALA A 339 12.61 2.39 -30.41
C ALA A 339 12.47 2.77 -28.92
N TRP A 340 11.25 2.95 -28.40
CA TRP A 340 11.04 2.90 -26.94
C TRP A 340 10.80 1.47 -26.42
N PRO A 341 11.36 1.09 -25.25
CA PRO A 341 11.22 -0.27 -24.72
C PRO A 341 9.80 -0.50 -24.19
N ALA A 342 9.22 -1.64 -24.56
CA ALA A 342 8.03 -2.22 -23.93
C ALA A 342 8.45 -3.56 -23.32
N TYR A 343 7.75 -4.01 -22.27
CA TYR A 343 7.90 -5.38 -21.80
C TYR A 343 7.28 -6.31 -22.83
N GLU A 344 8.11 -6.82 -23.73
CA GLU A 344 7.78 -7.81 -24.74
C GLU A 344 8.46 -9.12 -24.34
N ALA A 345 7.78 -10.24 -24.55
CA ALA A 345 8.27 -11.56 -24.22
C ALA A 345 9.68 -11.82 -24.82
N PRO A 346 9.96 -11.54 -26.11
CA PRO A 346 11.31 -11.70 -26.67
C PRO A 346 12.37 -10.81 -25.99
N ARG A 347 12.02 -9.61 -25.54
CA ARG A 347 12.97 -8.71 -24.85
C ARG A 347 13.29 -9.18 -23.43
N LEU A 348 12.30 -9.80 -22.80
CA LEU A 348 12.44 -10.54 -21.53
C LEU A 348 13.17 -11.88 -21.70
N GLY A 349 13.51 -12.26 -22.95
CA GLY A 349 14.27 -13.47 -23.27
C GLY A 349 13.42 -14.69 -23.58
N VAL A 350 12.10 -14.53 -23.71
CA VAL A 350 11.18 -15.62 -24.09
C VAL A 350 11.41 -16.00 -25.53
N GLU A 351 11.79 -17.25 -25.72
CA GLU A 351 12.00 -17.87 -27.03
C GLU A 351 11.07 -19.07 -27.15
N VAL A 352 10.35 -19.16 -28.28
CA VAL A 352 9.53 -20.32 -28.59
C VAL A 352 10.45 -21.35 -29.26
N ALA A 353 10.98 -22.28 -28.46
CA ALA A 353 11.75 -23.39 -28.99
C ALA A 353 10.82 -24.39 -29.70
N GLU A 354 11.31 -24.97 -30.80
CA GLU A 354 10.58 -26.03 -31.50
C GLU A 354 10.34 -27.23 -30.56
N GLY A 355 9.08 -27.63 -30.39
CA GLY A 355 8.68 -28.69 -29.47
C GLY A 355 8.59 -28.27 -27.99
N ALA A 356 8.73 -26.99 -27.65
CA ALA A 356 8.46 -26.51 -26.30
C ALA A 356 7.00 -26.77 -25.89
N SER A 357 6.81 -27.13 -24.62
CA SER A 357 5.46 -27.30 -24.06
C SER A 357 4.74 -25.95 -24.05
N GLU A 358 3.62 -25.86 -24.78
CA GLU A 358 2.77 -24.66 -24.78
C GLU A 358 2.27 -24.30 -23.38
N LEU A 359 2.03 -25.31 -22.54
CA LEU A 359 1.64 -25.10 -21.15
C LEU A 359 2.77 -24.47 -20.33
N ALA A 360 4.02 -24.93 -20.51
CA ALA A 360 5.17 -24.35 -19.83
C ALA A 360 5.39 -22.89 -20.26
N LEU A 361 5.24 -22.61 -21.56
CA LEU A 361 5.30 -21.26 -22.08
C LEU A 361 4.16 -20.38 -21.54
N LEU A 362 2.93 -20.91 -21.44
CA LEU A 362 1.79 -20.17 -20.88
C LEU A 362 2.00 -19.84 -19.40
N VAL A 363 2.55 -20.78 -18.62
CA VAL A 363 2.94 -20.54 -17.22
C VAL A 363 4.00 -19.46 -17.15
N GLU A 364 5.05 -19.55 -17.97
CA GLU A 364 6.11 -18.54 -18.04
C GLU A 364 5.55 -17.16 -18.37
N LEU A 365 4.72 -17.04 -19.41
CA LEU A 365 4.06 -15.78 -19.77
C LEU A 365 3.18 -15.25 -18.64
N GLY A 366 2.40 -16.11 -17.97
CA GLY A 366 1.57 -15.72 -16.83
C GLY A 366 2.41 -15.15 -15.67
N VAL A 367 3.52 -15.80 -15.35
CA VAL A 367 4.45 -15.33 -14.31
C VAL A 367 5.07 -13.99 -14.71
N LEU A 368 5.55 -13.86 -15.94
CA LEU A 368 6.12 -12.61 -16.43
C LEU A 368 5.11 -11.47 -16.42
N ALA A 369 3.85 -11.74 -16.79
CA ALA A 369 2.78 -10.76 -16.78
C ALA A 369 2.55 -10.19 -15.37
N VAL A 370 2.46 -11.05 -14.35
CA VAL A 370 2.35 -10.63 -12.95
C VAL A 370 3.59 -9.88 -12.48
N LEU A 371 4.79 -10.31 -12.88
CA LEU A 371 6.02 -9.62 -12.52
C LEU A 371 6.05 -8.19 -13.05
N VAL A 372 5.60 -7.95 -14.28
CA VAL A 372 5.71 -6.63 -14.92
C VAL A 372 4.48 -5.73 -14.76
N GLU A 373 3.34 -6.25 -14.30
CA GLU A 373 2.08 -5.50 -14.17
C GLU A 373 2.21 -4.22 -13.35
N GLY A 374 1.75 -3.08 -13.88
CA GLY A 374 1.84 -1.79 -13.21
C GLY A 374 3.27 -1.25 -12.98
N LEU A 375 4.33 -1.95 -13.42
CA LEU A 375 5.70 -1.44 -13.33
C LEU A 375 6.05 -0.60 -14.56
N PRO A 376 6.73 0.55 -14.38
CA PRO A 376 7.29 1.27 -15.51
C PRO A 376 8.37 0.42 -16.19
N VAL A 377 8.59 0.64 -17.48
CA VAL A 377 9.62 -0.08 -18.24
C VAL A 377 11.01 0.35 -17.78
N GLN A 378 11.75 -0.58 -17.17
CA GLN A 378 13.05 -0.30 -16.56
C GLN A 378 14.08 -1.37 -16.99
N PRO A 379 15.32 -0.98 -17.37
CA PRO A 379 16.40 -1.93 -17.69
C PRO A 379 16.65 -2.98 -16.60
N GLN A 380 16.45 -2.61 -15.34
CA GLN A 380 16.63 -3.47 -14.17
C GLN A 380 15.66 -4.66 -14.17
N VAL A 381 14.40 -4.44 -14.57
CA VAL A 381 13.39 -5.51 -14.66
C VAL A 381 13.76 -6.51 -15.76
N PHE A 382 14.25 -6.04 -16.92
CA PHE A 382 14.78 -6.93 -17.96
C PHE A 382 15.98 -7.75 -17.46
N ALA A 383 16.91 -7.10 -16.75
CA ALA A 383 18.08 -7.78 -16.19
C ALA A 383 17.66 -8.83 -15.14
N PHE A 384 16.69 -8.50 -14.29
CA PHE A 384 16.12 -9.41 -13.30
C PHE A 384 15.51 -10.64 -13.98
N VAL A 385 14.60 -10.43 -14.94
CA VAL A 385 13.93 -11.53 -15.64
C VAL A 385 14.93 -12.40 -16.40
N ARG A 386 15.94 -11.82 -17.04
CA ARG A 386 17.00 -12.60 -17.70
C ARG A 386 17.81 -13.44 -16.72
N ARG A 387 18.12 -12.91 -15.53
CA ARG A 387 18.77 -13.69 -14.47
C ARG A 387 17.87 -14.82 -13.98
N LEU A 388 16.59 -14.53 -13.75
CA LEU A 388 15.57 -15.51 -13.36
C LEU A 388 15.49 -16.67 -14.37
N ARG A 389 15.51 -16.36 -15.67
CA ARG A 389 15.52 -17.38 -16.73
C ARG A 389 16.83 -18.15 -16.85
N ALA A 390 17.95 -17.59 -16.40
CA ALA A 390 19.23 -18.27 -16.40
C ALA A 390 19.32 -19.33 -15.28
N THR A 391 18.34 -19.38 -14.37
CA THR A 391 18.20 -20.42 -13.35
C THR A 391 17.24 -21.52 -13.83
N THR A 392 17.06 -22.54 -13.00
CA THR A 392 16.10 -23.64 -13.19
C THR A 392 14.65 -23.24 -12.85
N PHE A 393 14.40 -22.00 -12.42
CA PHE A 393 13.11 -21.56 -11.86
C PHE A 393 11.88 -21.93 -12.70
N PHE A 394 11.84 -21.51 -13.98
CA PHE A 394 10.66 -21.78 -14.81
C PHE A 394 10.46 -23.26 -15.10
N ALA A 395 11.55 -24.03 -15.22
CA ALA A 395 11.50 -25.47 -15.41
C ALA A 395 10.99 -26.19 -14.14
N SER A 396 11.30 -25.64 -12.96
CA SER A 396 10.98 -26.24 -11.66
C SER A 396 9.55 -25.95 -11.19
N LEU A 397 8.91 -24.87 -11.68
CA LEU A 397 7.53 -24.49 -11.33
C LEU A 397 6.50 -25.62 -11.51
N GLY A 398 6.71 -26.53 -12.46
CA GLY A 398 5.83 -27.69 -12.70
C GLY A 398 5.93 -28.79 -11.64
N TYR A 399 7.05 -28.86 -10.91
CA TYR A 399 7.35 -29.91 -9.94
C TYR A 399 7.15 -29.47 -8.48
N GLY A 400 6.86 -28.18 -8.25
CA GLY A 400 6.68 -27.63 -6.90
C GLY A 400 7.99 -27.40 -6.14
N GLU A 401 9.12 -27.65 -6.78
CA GLU A 401 10.47 -27.47 -6.25
C GLU A 401 11.16 -26.29 -6.97
N GLY A 402 12.23 -25.72 -6.40
CA GLY A 402 13.07 -24.71 -7.06
C GLY A 402 12.68 -23.23 -6.88
N LEU A 403 11.65 -22.91 -6.08
CA LEU A 403 11.49 -21.53 -5.60
C LEU A 403 12.67 -21.15 -4.68
N GLU A 404 13.09 -22.04 -3.80
CA GLU A 404 14.23 -21.83 -2.89
C GLU A 404 15.54 -21.63 -3.66
N GLU A 405 15.89 -22.54 -4.59
CA GLU A 405 17.08 -22.40 -5.45
C GLU A 405 17.08 -21.09 -6.25
N CYS A 406 15.90 -20.65 -6.68
CA CYS A 406 15.73 -19.37 -7.35
C CYS A 406 15.96 -18.18 -6.41
N LEU A 407 15.41 -18.23 -5.20
CA LEU A 407 15.60 -17.18 -4.20
C LEU A 407 17.08 -17.07 -3.83
N ASP A 408 17.78 -18.21 -3.66
CA ASP A 408 19.21 -18.27 -3.40
C ASP A 408 20.03 -17.69 -4.57
N ALA A 409 19.72 -18.09 -5.81
CA ALA A 409 20.38 -17.57 -7.00
C ALA A 409 20.17 -16.06 -7.19
N MET A 410 19.08 -15.51 -6.64
CA MET A 410 18.75 -14.10 -6.71
C MET A 410 19.01 -13.32 -5.41
N GLU A 411 19.55 -13.94 -4.37
CA GLU A 411 19.76 -13.35 -3.03
C GLU A 411 20.45 -11.98 -3.11
N LYS A 412 21.52 -11.89 -3.89
CA LYS A 412 22.28 -10.64 -4.12
C LYS A 412 21.44 -9.55 -4.78
N THR A 413 20.46 -9.93 -5.61
CA THR A 413 19.53 -8.99 -6.26
C THR A 413 18.39 -8.62 -5.31
N GLY A 414 18.03 -9.48 -4.35
CA GLY A 414 17.00 -9.22 -3.33
C GLY A 414 17.35 -8.12 -2.34
N GLN A 415 18.64 -7.79 -2.21
CA GLN A 415 19.10 -6.65 -1.41
C GLN A 415 18.80 -5.29 -2.08
N GLU A 416 18.50 -5.28 -3.38
CA GLU A 416 18.19 -4.06 -4.10
C GLU A 416 16.74 -3.61 -3.83
N PRO A 417 16.49 -2.36 -3.38
CA PRO A 417 15.15 -1.89 -3.03
C PRO A 417 14.10 -2.05 -4.15
N TRP A 418 14.52 -1.92 -5.42
CA TRP A 418 13.64 -2.05 -6.59
C TRP A 418 13.24 -3.51 -6.87
N ALA A 419 14.07 -4.48 -6.50
CA ALA A 419 13.83 -5.89 -6.79
C ALA A 419 12.78 -6.49 -5.85
N ARG A 420 12.59 -5.90 -4.66
CA ARG A 420 11.67 -6.39 -3.65
C ARG A 420 10.24 -6.58 -4.17
N ALA A 421 9.72 -5.62 -4.93
CA ALA A 421 8.39 -5.73 -5.53
C ALA A 421 8.28 -6.93 -6.49
N LEU A 422 9.37 -7.28 -7.19
CA LEU A 422 9.43 -8.45 -8.05
C LEU A 422 9.46 -9.75 -7.22
N PHE A 423 10.21 -9.79 -6.13
CA PHE A 423 10.24 -10.94 -5.21
C PHE A 423 8.88 -11.21 -4.56
N GLU A 424 8.21 -10.17 -4.07
CA GLU A 424 6.86 -10.29 -3.50
C GLU A 424 5.89 -10.89 -4.53
N ARG A 425 6.05 -10.53 -5.80
CA ARG A 425 5.23 -11.05 -6.90
C ARG A 425 5.59 -12.48 -7.32
N LEU A 426 6.84 -12.92 -7.14
CA LEU A 426 7.26 -14.29 -7.44
C LEU A 426 6.51 -15.34 -6.63
N VAL A 427 6.00 -14.99 -5.44
CA VAL A 427 5.15 -15.87 -4.63
C VAL A 427 3.91 -16.33 -5.44
N HIS A 428 3.43 -15.52 -6.38
CA HIS A 428 2.31 -15.88 -7.24
C HIS A 428 2.64 -16.90 -8.33
N ALA A 429 3.92 -17.13 -8.63
CA ALA A 429 4.32 -18.02 -9.71
C ALA A 429 3.86 -19.46 -9.49
N ARG A 430 3.92 -19.94 -8.24
CA ARG A 430 3.42 -21.27 -7.88
C ARG A 430 1.91 -21.40 -8.09
N PHE A 431 1.14 -20.34 -7.80
CA PHE A 431 -0.31 -20.35 -8.01
C PHE A 431 -0.66 -20.37 -9.50
N ILE A 432 0.08 -19.63 -10.32
CA ILE A 432 -0.07 -19.62 -11.78
C ILE A 432 0.21 -21.02 -12.35
N ALA A 433 1.33 -21.62 -11.96
CA ALA A 433 1.69 -22.97 -12.40
C ALA A 433 0.63 -24.02 -11.98
N ARG A 434 0.15 -23.95 -10.73
CA ARG A 434 -0.91 -24.83 -10.23
C ARG A 434 -2.23 -24.65 -10.96
N ARG A 435 -2.63 -23.42 -11.29
CA ARG A 435 -3.88 -23.17 -12.01
C ARG A 435 -3.79 -23.64 -13.46
N ALA A 436 -2.67 -23.39 -14.12
CA ALA A 436 -2.41 -23.89 -15.46
C ALA A 436 -2.47 -25.43 -15.52
N SER A 437 -1.92 -26.12 -14.51
CA SER A 437 -1.97 -27.59 -14.46
C SER A 437 -3.37 -28.15 -14.18
N MET A 438 -4.26 -27.37 -13.56
CA MET A 438 -5.68 -27.73 -13.38
C MET A 438 -6.50 -27.61 -14.66
N LYS A 439 -6.04 -26.81 -15.64
CA LYS A 439 -6.72 -26.56 -16.92
C LYS A 439 -5.78 -26.88 -18.10
N LEU A 440 -5.44 -28.16 -18.27
CA LEU A 440 -4.51 -28.63 -19.32
C LEU A 440 -4.99 -28.30 -20.75
N ASP A 441 -6.30 -28.14 -20.94
CA ASP A 441 -6.93 -27.74 -22.20
C ASP A 441 -7.05 -26.21 -22.36
N LEU A 442 -6.37 -25.41 -21.54
CA LEU A 442 -6.45 -23.95 -21.59
C LEU A 442 -5.98 -23.40 -22.95
N MET A 443 -4.85 -23.86 -23.49
CA MET A 443 -4.39 -23.41 -24.82
C MET A 443 -5.36 -23.77 -25.95
N PRO A 444 -5.85 -25.03 -26.06
CA PRO A 444 -6.95 -25.35 -26.97
C PRO A 444 -8.20 -24.49 -26.77
N SER A 445 -8.59 -24.21 -25.52
CA SER A 445 -9.76 -23.37 -25.19
C SER A 445 -9.56 -21.92 -25.63
N LEU A 446 -8.35 -21.37 -25.48
CA LEU A 446 -8.01 -20.02 -25.94
C LEU A 446 -8.08 -19.90 -27.46
N ARG A 447 -7.65 -20.95 -28.19
CA ARG A 447 -7.78 -21.00 -29.67
C ARG A 447 -9.21 -21.17 -30.14
N ALA A 448 -10.03 -21.84 -29.34
CA ALA A 448 -11.44 -22.07 -29.61
C ALA A 448 -12.35 -20.95 -29.08
N ALA A 449 -11.79 -19.92 -28.44
CA ALA A 449 -12.55 -18.78 -27.94
C ALA A 449 -13.26 -18.07 -29.10
N GLU A 450 -14.53 -17.73 -28.88
CA GLU A 450 -15.35 -17.08 -29.92
C GLU A 450 -14.86 -15.68 -30.26
N ASP A 451 -14.32 -14.97 -29.27
CA ASP A 451 -13.81 -13.62 -29.39
C ASP A 451 -12.71 -13.31 -28.36
N GLY A 452 -12.14 -12.12 -28.48
CA GLY A 452 -11.15 -11.58 -27.56
C GLY A 452 -11.62 -11.56 -26.10
N PRO A 453 -12.78 -10.98 -25.77
CA PRO A 453 -13.37 -11.02 -24.43
C PRO A 453 -13.38 -12.40 -23.78
N ALA A 454 -13.84 -13.42 -24.50
CA ALA A 454 -13.87 -14.79 -24.01
C ALA A 454 -12.46 -15.32 -23.73
N ALA A 455 -11.48 -15.04 -24.60
CA ALA A 455 -10.08 -15.43 -24.38
C ALA A 455 -9.48 -14.77 -23.13
N ILE A 456 -9.75 -13.47 -22.90
CA ILE A 456 -9.27 -12.75 -21.71
C ILE A 456 -9.94 -13.29 -20.45
N ALA A 457 -11.25 -13.59 -20.50
CA ALA A 457 -11.96 -14.20 -19.39
C ALA A 457 -11.36 -15.56 -19.00
N LEU A 458 -11.02 -16.41 -19.99
CA LEU A 458 -10.35 -17.69 -19.77
C LEU A 458 -8.97 -17.52 -19.09
N LEU A 459 -8.15 -16.58 -19.57
CA LEU A 459 -6.84 -16.28 -18.94
C LEU A 459 -7.00 -15.76 -17.51
N ARG A 460 -7.97 -14.88 -17.28
CA ARG A 460 -8.26 -14.33 -15.96
C ARG A 460 -8.75 -15.41 -15.01
N GLU A 461 -9.69 -16.25 -15.41
CA GLU A 461 -10.29 -17.27 -14.56
C GLU A 461 -9.31 -18.42 -14.25
N HIS A 462 -8.63 -18.94 -15.28
CA HIS A 462 -7.90 -20.20 -15.18
C HIS A 462 -6.39 -20.06 -15.09
N LEU A 463 -5.82 -18.86 -15.24
CA LEU A 463 -4.37 -18.65 -15.11
C LEU A 463 -4.04 -17.64 -13.99
N LEU A 464 -4.60 -16.43 -14.08
CA LEU A 464 -4.10 -15.28 -13.31
C LEU A 464 -4.94 -14.98 -12.05
N GLY A 465 -6.24 -15.23 -12.08
CA GLY A 465 -7.19 -14.88 -11.02
C GLY A 465 -7.70 -13.44 -11.12
N THR A 466 -8.51 -13.02 -10.16
CA THR A 466 -9.23 -11.74 -10.21
C THR A 466 -8.41 -10.52 -9.78
N HIS A 467 -7.26 -10.72 -9.14
CA HIS A 467 -6.40 -9.66 -8.59
C HIS A 467 -5.51 -8.97 -9.63
N TRP A 468 -5.24 -9.64 -10.75
CA TRP A 468 -4.35 -9.15 -11.81
C TRP A 468 -5.19 -8.71 -12.99
N VAL A 469 -5.13 -7.42 -13.28
CA VAL A 469 -6.06 -6.76 -14.17
C VAL A 469 -5.41 -6.54 -15.54
N GLU A 470 -4.14 -6.15 -15.56
CA GLU A 470 -3.38 -5.95 -16.80
C GLU A 470 -2.81 -7.26 -17.35
N ALA A 471 -2.45 -8.21 -16.48
CA ALA A 471 -1.77 -9.45 -16.87
C ALA A 471 -2.51 -10.30 -17.93
N PRO A 472 -3.85 -10.49 -17.88
CA PRO A 472 -4.54 -11.31 -18.89
C PRO A 472 -4.38 -10.74 -20.30
N PHE A 473 -4.46 -9.41 -20.43
CA PHE A 473 -4.28 -8.70 -21.70
C PHE A 473 -2.84 -8.80 -22.19
N TRP A 474 -1.87 -8.69 -21.28
CA TRP A 474 -0.46 -8.85 -21.62
C TRP A 474 -0.16 -10.26 -22.14
N VAL A 475 -0.66 -11.31 -21.48
CA VAL A 475 -0.46 -12.70 -21.93
C VAL A 475 -1.09 -12.92 -23.31
N ALA A 476 -2.34 -12.50 -23.51
CA ALA A 476 -3.03 -12.60 -24.80
C ALA A 476 -2.24 -11.93 -25.92
N ARG A 477 -1.76 -10.70 -25.68
CA ARG A 477 -0.92 -9.95 -26.62
C ARG A 477 0.34 -10.72 -27.01
N GLU A 478 1.07 -11.24 -26.03
CA GLU A 478 2.32 -11.96 -26.30
C GLU A 478 2.05 -13.29 -27.02
N LEU A 479 0.96 -13.99 -26.73
CA LEU A 479 0.57 -15.19 -27.46
C LEU A 479 0.29 -14.91 -28.95
N ILE A 480 -0.34 -13.77 -29.29
CA ILE A 480 -0.50 -13.34 -30.69
C ILE A 480 0.87 -13.04 -31.33
N ARG A 481 1.74 -12.28 -30.63
CA ARG A 481 3.08 -11.93 -31.15
C ARG A 481 3.97 -13.14 -31.38
N LEU A 482 3.81 -14.17 -30.57
CA LEU A 482 4.53 -15.43 -30.69
C LEU A 482 3.88 -16.38 -31.72
N GLY A 483 2.77 -16.00 -32.34
CA GLY A 483 2.07 -16.79 -33.36
C GLY A 483 1.30 -17.99 -32.80
N LEU A 484 0.96 -17.98 -31.51
CA LEU A 484 0.28 -19.09 -30.82
C LEU A 484 -1.24 -18.91 -30.74
N LEU A 485 -1.70 -17.66 -30.87
CA LEU A 485 -3.11 -17.29 -31.03
C LEU A 485 -3.28 -16.48 -32.31
N ASP A 486 -4.44 -16.65 -32.94
CA ASP A 486 -4.82 -15.89 -34.11
C ASP A 486 -5.12 -14.44 -33.72
N GLY A 487 -4.51 -13.50 -34.46
CA GLY A 487 -4.75 -12.08 -34.30
C GLY A 487 -6.20 -11.70 -34.60
N ASP A 488 -6.89 -12.45 -35.46
CA ASP A 488 -8.29 -12.18 -35.79
C ASP A 488 -9.24 -12.48 -34.62
N VAL A 489 -8.87 -13.42 -33.74
CA VAL A 489 -9.68 -13.82 -32.58
C VAL A 489 -9.48 -12.85 -31.42
N VAL A 490 -8.22 -12.58 -31.05
CA VAL A 490 -7.88 -11.88 -29.80
C VAL A 490 -7.33 -10.48 -30.03
N GLY A 491 -7.06 -10.09 -31.27
CA GLY A 491 -6.52 -8.77 -31.61
C GLY A 491 -7.44 -7.62 -31.17
N SER A 492 -8.74 -7.86 -31.11
CA SER A 492 -9.74 -6.89 -30.64
C SER A 492 -9.59 -6.49 -29.17
N VAL A 493 -8.84 -7.22 -28.35
CA VAL A 493 -8.62 -6.91 -26.92
C VAL A 493 -7.14 -6.88 -26.57
N ALA A 494 -6.26 -6.99 -27.56
CA ALA A 494 -4.85 -7.21 -27.28
C ALA A 494 -4.12 -5.94 -26.76
N ALA A 495 -4.80 -4.79 -26.73
CA ALA A 495 -4.30 -3.58 -26.07
C ALA A 495 -4.19 -3.79 -24.56
N VAL A 496 -3.00 -3.63 -23.99
CA VAL A 496 -2.78 -3.83 -22.56
C VAL A 496 -3.17 -2.56 -21.81
N PRO A 497 -4.21 -2.59 -20.95
CA PRO A 497 -4.78 -1.40 -20.34
C PRO A 497 -3.94 -0.92 -19.15
N THR A 498 -2.67 -0.58 -19.39
CA THR A 498 -1.79 -0.09 -18.33
C THR A 498 -2.34 1.19 -17.71
N ARG A 499 -1.97 1.49 -16.47
CA ARG A 499 -2.30 2.79 -15.84
C ARG A 499 -1.96 4.00 -16.72
N ARG A 500 -0.84 3.93 -17.47
CA ARG A 500 -0.43 4.98 -18.41
C ARG A 500 -1.36 5.06 -19.61
N LEU A 501 -1.74 3.93 -20.19
CA LEU A 501 -2.73 3.87 -21.26
C LEU A 501 -4.07 4.45 -20.81
N ILE A 502 -4.59 4.06 -19.64
CA ILE A 502 -5.86 4.58 -19.09
C ILE A 502 -5.81 6.10 -18.94
N THR A 503 -4.72 6.61 -18.35
CA THR A 503 -4.51 8.06 -18.18
C THR A 503 -4.50 8.79 -19.52
N ASN A 504 -3.84 8.23 -20.53
CA ASN A 504 -3.73 8.87 -21.84
C ASN A 504 -5.03 8.76 -22.64
N ALA A 505 -5.72 7.63 -22.54
CA ALA A 505 -7.06 7.44 -23.08
C ALA A 505 -8.03 8.49 -22.52
N GLN A 506 -7.93 8.79 -21.21
CA GLN A 506 -8.73 9.85 -20.62
C GLN A 506 -8.39 11.23 -21.19
N ARG A 507 -7.09 11.54 -21.32
CA ARG A 507 -6.61 12.83 -21.86
C ARG A 507 -7.08 13.08 -23.28
N VAL A 508 -7.17 12.03 -24.09
CA VAL A 508 -7.68 12.12 -25.47
C VAL A 508 -9.19 11.91 -25.58
N GLY A 509 -9.91 11.85 -24.44
CA GLY A 509 -11.37 11.74 -24.43
C GLY A 509 -11.93 10.37 -24.80
N LEU A 510 -11.12 9.31 -24.84
CA LEU A 510 -11.59 7.94 -25.08
C LEU A 510 -12.33 7.36 -23.87
N THR A 511 -12.00 7.81 -22.66
CA THR A 511 -12.72 7.49 -21.43
C THR A 511 -12.91 8.74 -20.57
N ALA A 512 -14.03 8.82 -19.85
CA ALA A 512 -14.29 9.92 -18.93
C ALA A 512 -13.60 9.74 -17.56
N ARG A 513 -13.17 8.51 -17.23
CA ARG A 513 -12.67 8.15 -15.89
C ARG A 513 -11.15 8.20 -15.83
N THR A 514 -10.62 8.75 -14.75
CA THR A 514 -9.18 8.76 -14.40
C THR A 514 -8.68 7.38 -13.99
N GLU A 515 -9.56 6.54 -13.47
CA GLU A 515 -9.26 5.20 -13.00
C GLU A 515 -10.39 4.25 -13.39
N LEU A 516 -10.00 3.05 -13.84
CA LEU A 516 -10.91 1.96 -14.14
C LEU A 516 -10.56 0.83 -13.17
N HIS A 517 -11.49 0.53 -12.26
CA HIS A 517 -11.34 -0.54 -11.26
C HIS A 517 -12.19 -1.76 -11.60
N ASP A 518 -13.13 -1.60 -12.54
CA ASP A 518 -14.04 -2.64 -12.97
C ASP A 518 -13.51 -3.32 -14.24
N PHE A 519 -13.57 -4.64 -14.28
CA PHE A 519 -13.00 -5.43 -15.38
C PHE A 519 -13.71 -5.18 -16.71
N ASP A 520 -15.04 -5.02 -16.70
CA ASP A 520 -15.80 -4.79 -17.93
C ASP A 520 -15.45 -3.42 -18.53
N ALA A 521 -15.27 -2.40 -17.68
CA ALA A 521 -14.84 -1.09 -18.13
C ALA A 521 -13.41 -1.11 -18.72
N ILE A 522 -12.52 -1.93 -18.16
CA ILE A 522 -11.14 -2.10 -18.64
C ILE A 522 -11.11 -2.86 -19.97
N LEU A 523 -11.91 -3.92 -20.08
CA LEU A 523 -12.09 -4.68 -21.29
C LEU A 523 -12.65 -3.80 -22.42
N ALA A 524 -13.67 -2.99 -22.13
CA ALA A 524 -14.24 -2.06 -23.10
C ALA A 524 -13.21 -1.02 -23.59
N LEU A 525 -12.38 -0.49 -22.69
CA LEU A 525 -11.29 0.41 -23.07
C LEU A 525 -10.25 -0.29 -23.96
N ALA A 526 -9.83 -1.51 -23.59
CA ALA A 526 -8.90 -2.29 -24.38
C ALA A 526 -9.45 -2.54 -25.80
N GLN A 527 -10.75 -2.82 -25.92
CA GLN A 527 -11.43 -2.97 -27.21
C GLN A 527 -11.44 -1.70 -28.04
N GLN A 528 -11.81 -0.59 -27.42
CA GLN A 528 -11.85 0.71 -28.09
C GLN A 528 -10.45 1.10 -28.60
N VAL A 529 -9.41 0.90 -27.78
CA VAL A 529 -8.03 1.19 -28.17
C VAL A 529 -7.54 0.23 -29.26
N ALA A 530 -7.77 -1.07 -29.13
CA ALA A 530 -7.40 -2.03 -30.16
C ALA A 530 -8.09 -1.74 -31.50
N GLY A 531 -9.37 -1.35 -31.49
CA GLY A 531 -10.11 -0.98 -32.70
C GLY A 531 -9.57 0.29 -33.39
N LEU A 532 -9.10 1.27 -32.61
CA LEU A 532 -8.58 2.54 -33.15
C LEU A 532 -7.15 2.45 -33.68
N PHE A 533 -6.30 1.67 -33.01
CA PHE A 533 -4.87 1.61 -33.32
C PHE A 533 -4.48 0.33 -34.07
N GLY A 534 -5.33 -0.68 -34.07
CA GLY A 534 -5.05 -2.00 -34.65
C GLY A 534 -4.13 -2.84 -33.76
N ALA A 535 -4.18 -4.16 -33.96
CA ALA A 535 -3.34 -5.12 -33.24
C ALA A 535 -1.84 -4.89 -33.50
N GLU A 536 -1.47 -4.45 -34.71
CA GLU A 536 -0.07 -4.27 -35.10
C GLU A 536 0.60 -3.00 -34.56
N ALA A 537 -0.14 -1.98 -34.12
CA ALA A 537 0.44 -0.72 -33.61
C ALA A 537 1.05 -0.83 -32.21
N GLY A 538 1.46 -2.03 -31.82
CA GLY A 538 2.03 -2.31 -30.51
C GLY A 538 0.99 -2.22 -29.40
N TYR A 539 -0.28 -2.50 -29.70
CA TYR A 539 -1.29 -2.81 -28.68
C TYR A 539 -1.50 -1.71 -27.63
N GLY A 540 -1.70 -0.47 -28.09
CA GLY A 540 -1.87 0.72 -27.24
C GLY A 540 -0.58 1.51 -26.98
N ALA A 541 0.57 1.02 -27.43
CA ALA A 541 1.85 1.72 -27.29
C ALA A 541 1.86 3.14 -27.91
N ALA A 542 1.03 3.38 -28.93
CA ALA A 542 0.84 4.70 -29.52
C ALA A 542 0.23 5.72 -28.52
N LEU A 543 -0.80 5.29 -27.77
CA LEU A 543 -1.43 6.11 -26.72
C LEU A 543 -0.54 6.27 -25.49
N GLU A 544 0.12 5.21 -25.05
CA GLU A 544 1.02 5.28 -23.89
C GLU A 544 2.13 6.32 -24.04
N ARG A 545 2.51 6.66 -25.27
CA ARG A 545 3.59 7.62 -25.57
C ARG A 545 3.15 9.07 -25.75
N LEU A 546 1.85 9.37 -25.60
CA LEU A 546 1.31 10.72 -25.74
C LEU A 546 2.07 11.75 -24.87
N ASP A 547 2.46 11.37 -23.67
CA ASP A 547 3.10 12.25 -22.68
C ASP A 547 4.50 12.70 -23.08
N ASP A 548 5.29 11.79 -23.66
CA ASP A 548 6.66 12.07 -24.07
C ASP A 548 6.67 12.95 -25.33
N ALA A 549 5.74 12.70 -26.26
CA ALA A 549 5.61 13.48 -27.49
C ALA A 549 5.06 14.89 -27.24
N LEU A 550 4.16 15.06 -26.26
CA LEU A 550 3.59 16.36 -25.90
C LEU A 550 4.41 17.12 -24.85
N GLY A 551 5.53 16.55 -24.36
CA GLY A 551 6.35 17.17 -23.31
C GLY A 551 5.63 17.28 -21.96
N LEU A 552 4.55 16.52 -21.77
CA LEU A 552 3.69 16.55 -20.59
C LEU A 552 4.22 15.58 -19.53
N ARG A 553 5.46 15.78 -19.07
CA ARG A 553 5.93 15.05 -17.88
C ARG A 553 5.16 15.57 -16.67
N LEU A 554 4.40 14.69 -16.02
CA LEU A 554 3.94 14.96 -14.66
C LEU A 554 5.16 15.21 -13.76
N PRO A 555 5.12 16.20 -12.83
CA PRO A 555 6.11 16.26 -11.78
C PRO A 555 6.06 14.94 -11.01
N SER A 556 7.20 14.26 -10.95
CA SER A 556 7.39 13.00 -10.20
C SER A 556 7.16 13.18 -8.71
#